data_AF-A0A2A4YBV8-F1
#
_entry.id   AF-A0A2A4YBV8-F1
#
_cell.length_a   1.000
_cell.length_b   1.000
_cell.length_c   1.000
_cell.angle_alpha   90.00
_cell.angle_beta   90.00
_cell.angle_gamma   90.00
#
_symmetry.space_group_name_H-M   'P 1'
#
loop_
_entity.id
_entity.type
_entity.pdbx_description
1 polymer ?
#
loop_
_entity_poly.entity_id
_entity_poly.type
_entity_poly.pdbx_seq_one_letter_code
_entity_poly.pdbx_strand_id
1 'polypeptide(L)'
;MNTLSLKIRSFLTAALICAIIIAGACVISFKLNPKNQVQKGLVKTVTSVEAKYIQDFSKKYIKDMEEQYGLTYYRGGHLLGNTARLDITFSSHKKLDVINARETLVGCSEEYLQRVNNDEKLRVLLDHHPIKNTELDLGIIFLDKNDQWFDRAYIANVSLIQGIARYKAYDRKQDRFRDSLVETYQNALDFVQPQYNNMAESKHPEESSPLEKHYTTSSHEASKKDIDL
;
A
#
# COMPACT_ATOMS: atom_id res chain seq x y z
N MET A 1 -75.21 5.65 4.81
CA MET A 1 -73.86 6.21 4.58
C MET A 1 -72.77 5.12 4.61
N ASN A 2 -72.84 4.07 3.75
CA ASN A 2 -71.84 2.96 3.76
C ASN A 2 -71.22 2.62 2.39
N THR A 3 -71.63 3.28 1.31
CA THR A 3 -71.18 2.95 -0.06
C THR A 3 -69.83 3.58 -0.44
N LEU A 4 -69.45 4.69 0.21
CA LEU A 4 -68.18 5.38 -0.05
C LEU A 4 -66.97 4.60 0.51
N SER A 5 -67.14 3.96 1.67
CA SER A 5 -66.11 3.14 2.33
C SER A 5 -65.71 1.92 1.50
N LEU A 6 -66.67 1.29 0.81
CA LEU A 6 -66.42 0.09 0.02
C LEU A 6 -65.62 0.38 -1.27
N LYS A 7 -65.88 1.52 -1.91
CA LYS A 7 -65.16 1.94 -3.13
C LYS A 7 -63.68 2.26 -2.85
N ILE A 8 -63.38 2.87 -1.72
CA ILE A 8 -62.00 3.21 -1.33
C ILE A 8 -61.17 1.95 -1.03
N ARG A 9 -61.76 0.95 -0.36
CA ARG A 9 -61.09 -0.32 -0.07
C ARG A 9 -60.75 -1.12 -1.34
N SER A 10 -61.66 -1.12 -2.32
CA SER A 10 -61.45 -1.78 -3.62
C SER A 10 -60.33 -1.13 -4.44
N PHE A 11 -60.21 0.20 -4.37
CA PHE A 11 -59.15 0.93 -5.08
C PHE A 11 -57.76 0.68 -4.48
N LEU A 12 -57.66 0.64 -3.15
CA LEU A 12 -56.40 0.38 -2.45
C LEU A 12 -55.85 -1.04 -2.69
N THR A 13 -56.72 -2.05 -2.75
CA THR A 13 -56.29 -3.42 -3.04
C THR A 13 -55.81 -3.57 -4.48
N ALA A 14 -56.49 -2.96 -5.45
CA ALA A 14 -56.06 -2.96 -6.84
C ALA A 14 -54.70 -2.26 -7.04
N ALA A 15 -54.47 -1.13 -6.36
CA ALA A 15 -53.21 -0.39 -6.42
C ALA A 15 -52.02 -1.20 -5.86
N LEU A 16 -52.23 -1.92 -4.75
CA LEU A 16 -51.19 -2.76 -4.14
C LEU A 16 -50.80 -3.94 -5.05
N ILE A 17 -51.78 -4.59 -5.70
CA ILE A 17 -51.52 -5.69 -6.63
C ILE A 17 -50.71 -5.20 -7.84
N CYS A 18 -51.05 -4.04 -8.41
CA CYS A 18 -50.28 -3.45 -9.51
C CYS A 18 -48.83 -3.13 -9.10
N ALA A 19 -48.61 -2.59 -7.89
CA ALA A 19 -47.26 -2.28 -7.42
C ALA A 19 -46.38 -3.55 -7.27
N ILE A 20 -46.96 -4.65 -6.80
CA ILE A 20 -46.25 -5.94 -6.66
C ILE A 20 -45.89 -6.53 -8.03
N ILE A 21 -46.80 -6.47 -9.01
CA ILE A 21 -46.54 -6.96 -10.37
C ILE A 21 -45.43 -6.13 -11.05
N ILE A 22 -45.45 -4.80 -10.91
CA ILE A 22 -44.42 -3.92 -11.47
C ILE A 22 -43.05 -4.19 -10.82
N ALA A 23 -42.99 -4.33 -9.49
CA ALA A 23 -41.75 -4.65 -8.80
C ALA A 23 -41.19 -6.03 -9.23
N GLY A 24 -42.05 -7.04 -9.38
CA GLY A 24 -41.65 -8.37 -9.87
C GLY A 24 -41.10 -8.34 -11.29
N ALA A 25 -41.75 -7.62 -12.20
CA ALA A 25 -41.30 -7.48 -13.59
C ALA A 25 -39.93 -6.78 -13.70
N CYS A 26 -39.69 -5.73 -12.90
CA CYS A 26 -38.41 -5.02 -12.89
C CYS A 26 -37.23 -5.90 -12.42
N VAL A 27 -37.44 -6.79 -11.44
CA VAL A 27 -36.39 -7.71 -10.96
C VAL A 27 -36.01 -8.75 -12.02
N ILE A 28 -36.99 -9.24 -12.79
CA ILE A 28 -36.74 -10.22 -13.86
C ILE A 28 -36.00 -9.57 -15.03
N SER A 29 -36.37 -8.34 -15.43
CA SER A 29 -35.69 -7.60 -16.50
C SER A 29 -34.24 -7.25 -16.16
N PHE A 30 -33.92 -7.02 -14.88
CA PHE A 30 -32.53 -6.76 -14.46
C PHE A 30 -31.64 -8.01 -14.56
N LYS A 31 -32.19 -9.21 -14.35
CA LYS A 31 -31.45 -10.48 -14.46
C LYS A 31 -31.17 -10.94 -15.89
N LEU A 32 -31.91 -10.45 -16.88
CA LEU A 32 -31.84 -10.94 -18.26
C LEU A 32 -31.17 -9.96 -19.23
N ASN A 33 -30.51 -8.89 -18.76
CA ASN A 33 -29.77 -7.99 -19.64
C ASN A 33 -28.52 -8.70 -20.22
N PRO A 34 -28.48 -9.03 -21.52
CA PRO A 34 -27.36 -9.76 -22.13
C PRO A 34 -26.06 -8.95 -22.12
N LYS A 35 -26.10 -7.63 -21.93
CA LYS A 35 -24.90 -6.80 -21.79
C LYS A 35 -24.10 -7.09 -20.50
N ASN A 36 -24.73 -7.69 -19.48
CA ASN A 36 -24.04 -8.13 -18.26
C ASN A 36 -23.37 -9.51 -18.40
N GLN A 37 -23.57 -10.23 -19.50
CA GLN A 37 -22.93 -11.53 -19.75
C GLN A 37 -21.68 -11.45 -20.63
N VAL A 38 -21.43 -10.32 -21.30
CA VAL A 38 -20.30 -10.15 -22.24
C VAL A 38 -18.96 -9.85 -21.53
N GLN A 39 -18.94 -9.63 -20.21
CA GLN A 39 -17.70 -9.55 -19.41
C GLN A 39 -17.24 -10.89 -18.82
N LYS A 40 -17.78 -12.03 -19.25
CA LYS A 40 -17.15 -13.35 -19.03
C LYS A 40 -16.05 -13.63 -20.07
N GLY A 41 -15.19 -12.63 -20.30
CA GLY A 41 -13.95 -12.85 -21.03
C GLY A 41 -13.05 -13.76 -20.21
N LEU A 42 -12.86 -14.98 -20.71
CA LEU A 42 -11.76 -15.92 -20.42
C LEU A 42 -10.97 -15.64 -19.12
N VAL A 43 -11.57 -15.89 -17.95
CA VAL A 43 -10.82 -15.94 -16.70
C VAL A 43 -9.94 -17.18 -16.78
N LYS A 44 -8.68 -17.00 -17.16
CA LYS A 44 -7.66 -18.05 -17.12
C LYS A 44 -7.61 -18.55 -15.68
N THR A 45 -8.05 -19.78 -15.44
CA THR A 45 -8.00 -20.36 -14.10
C THR A 45 -6.54 -20.53 -13.71
N VAL A 46 -6.07 -19.75 -12.73
CA VAL A 46 -4.75 -19.91 -12.13
C VAL A 46 -4.65 -21.32 -11.58
N THR A 47 -3.63 -22.06 -12.01
CA THR A 47 -3.36 -23.40 -11.51
C THR A 47 -2.96 -23.34 -10.02
N SER A 48 -3.13 -24.43 -9.29
CA SER A 48 -2.70 -24.50 -7.88
C SER A 48 -1.21 -24.21 -7.69
N VAL A 49 -0.38 -24.52 -8.69
CA VAL A 49 1.07 -24.27 -8.69
C VAL A 49 1.37 -22.77 -8.80
N GLU A 50 0.72 -22.08 -9.75
CA GLU A 50 0.87 -20.63 -9.94
C GLU A 50 0.37 -19.86 -8.72
N ALA A 51 -0.77 -20.27 -8.16
CA ALA A 51 -1.32 -19.65 -6.95
C ALA A 51 -0.36 -19.78 -5.76
N LYS A 52 0.27 -20.95 -5.59
CA LYS A 52 1.28 -21.17 -4.55
C LYS A 52 2.50 -20.28 -4.77
N TYR A 53 2.97 -20.16 -6.01
CA TYR A 53 4.11 -19.31 -6.34
C TYR A 53 3.88 -17.84 -6.00
N ILE A 54 2.72 -17.31 -6.40
CA ILE A 54 2.30 -15.93 -6.07
C ILE A 54 2.24 -15.73 -4.55
N GLN A 55 1.68 -16.69 -3.83
CA GLN A 55 1.60 -16.61 -2.37
C GLN A 55 2.99 -16.58 -1.73
N ASP A 56 3.91 -17.43 -2.17
CA ASP A 56 5.28 -17.49 -1.64
C ASP A 56 6.07 -16.21 -1.98
N PHE A 57 5.86 -15.66 -3.19
CA PHE A 57 6.40 -14.37 -3.59
C PHE A 57 5.91 -13.23 -2.66
N SER A 58 4.59 -13.12 -2.46
CA SER A 58 4.01 -12.09 -1.58
C SER A 58 4.50 -12.24 -0.15
N LYS A 59 4.59 -13.46 0.39
CA LYS A 59 5.12 -13.71 1.74
C LYS A 59 6.55 -13.23 1.90
N LYS A 60 7.41 -13.47 0.90
CA LYS A 60 8.80 -13.00 0.92
C LYS A 60 8.85 -11.47 0.89
N TYR A 61 8.09 -10.83 0.01
CA TYR A 61 7.99 -9.36 -0.02
C TYR A 61 7.52 -8.77 1.31
N ILE A 62 6.45 -9.33 1.89
CA ILE A 62 5.93 -8.91 3.20
C ILE A 62 7.03 -8.97 4.26
N LYS A 63 7.68 -10.13 4.40
CA LYS A 63 8.71 -10.34 5.41
C LYS A 63 9.84 -9.32 5.28
N ASP A 64 10.30 -9.07 4.05
CA ASP A 64 11.39 -8.13 3.83
C ASP A 64 10.97 -6.67 4.15
N MET A 65 9.70 -6.30 3.91
CA MET A 65 9.17 -4.99 4.31
C MET A 65 9.05 -4.84 5.83
N GLU A 66 8.67 -5.92 6.54
CA GLU A 66 8.64 -5.95 7.99
C GLU A 66 10.06 -5.73 8.58
N GLU A 67 11.06 -6.42 8.02
CA GLU A 67 12.46 -6.33 8.46
C GLU A 67 13.12 -4.99 8.12
N GLN A 68 12.99 -4.52 6.86
CA GLN A 68 13.70 -3.33 6.38
C GLN A 68 13.07 -2.02 6.90
N TYR A 69 11.73 -1.94 6.88
CA TYR A 69 11.03 -0.70 7.19
C TYR A 69 10.39 -0.70 8.57
N GLY A 70 10.44 -1.81 9.33
CA GLY A 70 9.75 -1.93 10.62
C GLY A 70 8.23 -1.80 10.46
N LEU A 71 7.71 -2.43 9.40
CA LEU A 71 6.29 -2.52 9.12
C LEU A 71 5.73 -3.83 9.71
N THR A 72 4.41 -3.92 9.79
CA THR A 72 3.68 -5.13 10.13
C THR A 72 2.64 -5.36 9.04
N TYR A 73 2.53 -6.58 8.53
CA TYR A 73 1.46 -6.90 7.60
C TYR A 73 0.07 -6.65 8.22
N TYR A 74 -0.79 -5.92 7.51
CA TYR A 74 -2.15 -5.60 7.98
C TYR A 74 -3.21 -6.39 7.20
N ARG A 75 -3.24 -6.23 5.86
CA ARG A 75 -4.17 -6.98 4.98
C ARG A 75 -3.71 -6.95 3.52
N GLY A 76 -4.35 -7.77 2.68
CA GLY A 76 -4.10 -7.80 1.24
C GLY A 76 -2.99 -8.79 0.86
N GLY A 77 -2.10 -8.41 -0.04
CA GLY A 77 -1.01 -9.27 -0.53
C GLY A 77 -1.43 -10.29 -1.59
N HIS A 78 -2.67 -10.20 -2.09
CA HIS A 78 -3.16 -11.03 -3.18
C HIS A 78 -2.94 -10.32 -4.52
N LEU A 79 -2.44 -11.05 -5.52
CA LEU A 79 -2.55 -10.60 -6.90
C LEU A 79 -4.01 -10.77 -7.35
N LEU A 80 -4.64 -9.68 -7.76
CA LEU A 80 -6.04 -9.68 -8.18
C LEU A 80 -6.18 -10.23 -9.61
N GLY A 81 -6.34 -11.54 -9.74
CA GLY A 81 -6.56 -12.19 -11.04
C GLY A 81 -5.36 -12.04 -11.98
N ASN A 82 -5.62 -11.94 -13.29
CA ASN A 82 -4.57 -11.83 -14.30
C ASN A 82 -3.93 -10.43 -14.39
N THR A 83 -4.53 -9.43 -13.74
CA THR A 83 -4.20 -8.01 -13.96
C THR A 83 -2.96 -7.54 -13.21
N ALA A 84 -2.15 -8.45 -12.68
CA ALA A 84 -0.91 -8.15 -11.95
C ALA A 84 -1.04 -7.16 -10.78
N ARG A 85 -2.28 -6.86 -10.34
CA ARG A 85 -2.52 -5.82 -9.36
C ARG A 85 -2.31 -6.38 -7.96
N LEU A 86 -1.30 -5.85 -7.28
CA LEU A 86 -1.11 -6.08 -5.86
C LEU A 86 -1.90 -5.03 -5.08
N ASP A 87 -2.80 -5.50 -4.20
CA ASP A 87 -3.37 -4.69 -3.13
C ASP A 87 -2.79 -5.18 -1.82
N ILE A 88 -1.91 -4.40 -1.20
CA ILE A 88 -1.33 -4.72 0.10
C ILE A 88 -1.35 -3.52 1.03
N THR A 89 -1.66 -3.76 2.30
CA THR A 89 -1.62 -2.76 3.35
C THR A 89 -0.76 -3.26 4.51
N PHE A 90 0.10 -2.37 4.99
CA PHE A 90 0.89 -2.53 6.20
C PHE A 90 0.41 -1.59 7.30
N SER A 91 0.83 -1.86 8.53
CA SER A 91 0.78 -0.93 9.65
C SER A 91 2.17 -0.68 10.22
N SER A 92 2.33 0.42 10.96
CA SER A 92 3.53 0.70 11.74
C SER A 92 3.19 1.58 12.95
N HIS A 93 3.96 1.43 14.02
CA HIS A 93 3.85 2.29 15.20
C HIS A 93 4.83 3.48 15.17
N LYS A 94 5.55 3.67 14.06
CA LYS A 94 6.45 4.81 13.86
C LYS A 94 5.67 6.11 13.62
N LYS A 95 6.14 7.20 14.22
CA LYS A 95 5.65 8.56 13.96
C LYS A 95 6.41 9.14 12.78
N LEU A 96 5.75 9.33 11.64
CA LEU A 96 6.36 9.89 10.45
C LEU A 96 5.71 11.23 10.08
N ASP A 97 6.52 12.17 9.62
CA ASP A 97 6.06 13.32 8.86
C ASP A 97 5.85 12.94 7.38
N VAL A 98 5.48 13.92 6.55
CA VAL A 98 5.25 13.70 5.11
C VAL A 98 6.52 13.20 4.41
N ILE A 99 7.70 13.69 4.78
CA ILE A 99 8.97 13.38 4.11
C ILE A 99 9.34 11.92 4.36
N ASN A 100 9.37 11.49 5.61
CA ASN A 100 9.71 10.11 5.96
C ASN A 100 8.63 9.12 5.49
N ALA A 101 7.35 9.52 5.50
CA ALA A 101 6.27 8.70 4.95
C ALA A 101 6.40 8.52 3.44
N ARG A 102 6.84 9.55 2.71
CA ARG A 102 7.13 9.49 1.27
C ARG A 102 8.27 8.53 0.99
N GLU A 103 9.37 8.64 1.71
CA GLU A 103 10.52 7.73 1.56
C GLU A 103 10.12 6.27 1.80
N THR A 104 9.30 6.02 2.82
CA THR A 104 8.80 4.67 3.13
C THR A 104 7.89 4.15 2.00
N LEU A 105 6.94 4.96 1.52
CA LEU A 105 6.04 4.58 0.44
C LEU A 105 6.81 4.27 -0.85
N VAL A 106 7.70 5.18 -1.27
CA VAL A 106 8.50 5.04 -2.50
C VAL A 106 9.42 3.83 -2.38
N GLY A 107 10.11 3.66 -1.26
CA GLY A 107 11.01 2.53 -1.04
C GLY A 107 10.29 1.18 -1.13
N CYS A 108 9.14 1.04 -0.48
CA CYS A 108 8.32 -0.18 -0.60
C CYS A 108 7.82 -0.40 -2.04
N SER A 109 7.40 0.67 -2.71
CA SER A 109 6.85 0.59 -4.08
C SER A 109 7.91 0.17 -5.09
N GLU A 110 9.09 0.81 -5.06
CA GLU A 110 10.20 0.48 -5.97
C GLU A 110 10.69 -0.94 -5.74
N GLU A 111 10.83 -1.38 -4.48
CA GLU A 111 11.24 -2.76 -4.17
C GLU A 111 10.25 -3.78 -4.75
N TYR A 112 8.94 -3.53 -4.61
CA TYR A 112 7.92 -4.41 -5.20
C TYR A 112 8.01 -4.45 -6.73
N LEU A 113 8.01 -3.27 -7.38
CA LEU A 113 8.06 -3.14 -8.83
C LEU A 113 9.33 -3.80 -9.39
N GLN A 114 10.48 -3.60 -8.74
CA GLN A 114 11.74 -4.23 -9.12
C GLN A 114 11.66 -5.75 -9.02
N ARG A 115 11.12 -6.31 -7.93
CA ARG A 115 10.99 -7.75 -7.76
C ARG A 115 10.09 -8.38 -8.80
N VAL A 116 8.91 -7.82 -9.03
CA VAL A 116 7.96 -8.36 -10.02
C VAL A 116 8.54 -8.27 -11.42
N ASN A 117 9.09 -7.12 -11.79
CA ASN A 117 9.59 -6.91 -13.14
C ASN A 117 10.84 -7.75 -13.46
N ASN A 118 11.59 -8.19 -12.45
CA ASN A 118 12.74 -9.08 -12.62
C ASN A 118 12.43 -10.57 -12.42
N ASP A 119 11.21 -10.94 -12.05
CA ASP A 119 10.82 -12.34 -11.82
C ASP A 119 10.31 -12.99 -13.12
N GLU A 120 11.12 -13.89 -13.68
CA GLU A 120 10.80 -14.57 -14.95
C GLU A 120 9.53 -15.40 -14.88
N LYS A 121 9.21 -15.98 -13.72
CA LYS A 121 8.03 -16.84 -13.55
C LYS A 121 6.78 -15.98 -13.44
N LEU A 122 6.81 -14.90 -12.67
CA LEU A 122 5.71 -13.96 -12.61
C LEU A 122 5.44 -13.39 -14.00
N ARG A 123 6.46 -13.01 -14.78
CA ARG A 123 6.29 -12.44 -16.12
C ARG A 123 5.37 -13.25 -17.04
N VAL A 124 5.37 -14.59 -16.94
CA VAL A 124 4.51 -15.48 -17.75
C VAL A 124 3.05 -15.50 -17.25
N LEU A 125 2.82 -15.07 -16.01
CA LEU A 125 1.51 -15.03 -15.35
C LEU A 125 0.81 -13.68 -15.46
N LEU A 126 1.53 -12.60 -15.80
CA LEU A 126 0.99 -11.25 -15.92
C LEU A 126 0.40 -11.03 -17.31
N ASP A 127 -0.71 -10.28 -17.39
CA ASP A 127 -1.32 -9.88 -18.66
C ASP A 127 -0.37 -9.03 -19.53
N HIS A 128 0.52 -8.26 -18.89
CA HIS A 128 1.59 -7.54 -19.57
C HIS A 128 2.81 -7.33 -18.67
N HIS A 129 3.93 -6.98 -19.30
CA HIS A 129 5.20 -6.72 -18.63
C HIS A 129 5.96 -5.61 -19.38
N PRO A 130 6.66 -4.70 -18.69
CA PRO A 130 6.70 -4.55 -17.23
C PRO A 130 5.39 -4.01 -16.65
N ILE A 131 5.15 -4.28 -15.37
CA ILE A 131 4.08 -3.61 -14.60
C ILE A 131 4.54 -2.22 -14.17
N LYS A 132 3.57 -1.32 -14.05
CA LYS A 132 3.76 0.09 -13.73
C LYS A 132 3.23 0.41 -12.35
N ASN A 133 3.63 1.57 -11.82
CA ASN A 133 3.11 2.12 -10.56
C ASN A 133 1.57 2.29 -10.53
N THR A 134 0.91 2.36 -11.69
CA THR A 134 -0.55 2.42 -11.80
C THR A 134 -1.25 1.11 -11.47
N GLU A 135 -0.50 0.02 -11.37
CA GLU A 135 -0.99 -1.33 -11.07
C GLU A 135 -0.60 -1.80 -9.66
N LEU A 136 0.04 -0.92 -8.87
CA LEU A 136 0.35 -1.16 -7.48
C LEU A 136 -0.60 -0.36 -6.59
N ASP A 137 -1.38 -1.07 -5.76
CA ASP A 137 -2.13 -0.50 -4.65
C ASP A 137 -1.40 -0.85 -3.34
N LEU A 138 -0.72 0.14 -2.76
CA LEU A 138 0.06 -0.02 -1.53
C LEU A 138 -0.47 0.95 -0.48
N GLY A 139 -0.80 0.46 0.70
CA GLY A 139 -1.19 1.26 1.86
C GLY A 139 -0.26 1.06 3.05
N ILE A 140 0.00 2.12 3.81
CA ILE A 140 0.64 2.03 5.12
C ILE A 140 -0.17 2.86 6.12
N ILE A 141 -0.49 2.26 7.25
CA ILE A 141 -1.26 2.83 8.35
C ILE A 141 -0.30 3.10 9.52
N PHE A 142 -0.35 4.30 10.09
CA PHE A 142 0.47 4.67 11.25
C PHE A 142 -0.41 4.87 12.48
N LEU A 143 -0.14 4.07 13.51
CA LEU A 143 -0.91 4.05 14.75
C LEU A 143 0.00 4.29 15.96
N ASP A 144 -0.55 4.83 17.03
CA ASP A 144 0.14 4.87 18.31
C ASP A 144 0.13 3.50 19.01
N LYS A 145 0.84 3.40 20.14
CA LYS A 145 0.95 2.16 20.93
C LYS A 145 -0.38 1.59 21.46
N ASN A 146 -1.48 2.34 21.35
CA ASN A 146 -2.82 1.93 21.74
C ASN A 146 -3.70 1.67 20.50
N ASP A 147 -3.08 1.48 19.34
CA ASP A 147 -3.70 1.29 18.03
C ASP A 147 -4.67 2.42 17.65
N GLN A 148 -4.38 3.65 18.07
CA GLN A 148 -5.12 4.86 17.69
C GLN A 148 -4.37 5.66 16.64
N TRP A 149 -5.09 6.37 15.78
CA TRP A 149 -4.47 7.30 14.83
C TRP A 149 -3.67 8.40 15.54
N PHE A 150 -2.49 8.70 15.02
CA PHE A 150 -1.76 9.89 15.40
C PHE A 150 -2.56 11.17 15.09
N ASP A 151 -2.39 12.20 15.92
CA ASP A 151 -2.99 13.52 15.68
C ASP A 151 -2.29 14.23 14.50
N ARG A 152 -2.84 15.37 14.07
CA ARG A 152 -2.50 16.10 12.84
C ARG A 152 -1.01 16.43 12.61
N ALA A 153 -0.18 16.35 13.64
CA ALA A 153 1.26 16.57 13.53
C ALA A 153 1.98 15.46 12.75
N TYR A 154 1.38 14.29 12.59
CA TYR A 154 1.98 13.14 11.92
C TYR A 154 1.06 12.57 10.84
N ILE A 155 1.65 11.84 9.90
CA ILE A 155 0.90 11.06 8.92
C ILE A 155 0.27 9.86 9.62
N ALA A 156 -1.04 9.70 9.42
CA ALA A 156 -1.83 8.58 9.92
C ALA A 156 -2.01 7.51 8.84
N ASN A 157 -2.03 7.90 7.57
CA ASN A 157 -2.14 6.97 6.45
C ASN A 157 -1.38 7.50 5.24
N VAL A 158 -0.65 6.61 4.57
CA VAL A 158 -0.10 6.85 3.23
C VAL A 158 -0.58 5.76 2.29
N SER A 159 -0.84 6.12 1.04
CA SER A 159 -1.24 5.15 0.02
C SER A 159 -0.75 5.54 -1.37
N LEU A 160 -0.40 4.53 -2.17
CA LEU A 160 -0.26 4.61 -3.62
C LEU A 160 -1.45 3.87 -4.22
N ILE A 161 -2.28 4.57 -4.99
CA ILE A 161 -3.43 3.97 -5.68
C ILE A 161 -3.43 4.52 -7.09
N GLN A 162 -3.35 3.63 -8.09
CA GLN A 162 -3.37 4.01 -9.51
C GLN A 162 -2.34 5.10 -9.85
N GLY A 163 -1.12 5.00 -9.32
CA GLY A 163 -0.04 5.95 -9.59
C GLY A 163 -0.15 7.29 -8.84
N ILE A 164 -1.12 7.45 -7.95
CA ILE A 164 -1.28 8.65 -7.12
C ILE A 164 -0.92 8.35 -5.66
N ALA A 165 0.05 9.08 -5.13
CA ALA A 165 0.43 9.04 -3.74
C ALA A 165 -0.43 10.01 -2.91
N ARG A 166 -0.99 9.54 -1.81
CA ARG A 166 -1.80 10.32 -0.87
C ARG A 166 -1.28 10.17 0.54
N TYR A 167 -1.05 11.28 1.21
CA TYR A 167 -0.58 11.35 2.59
C TYR A 167 -1.65 12.03 3.42
N LYS A 168 -2.16 11.32 4.42
CA LYS A 168 -3.30 11.76 5.22
C LYS A 168 -2.91 11.86 6.68
N ALA A 169 -3.22 12.99 7.28
CA ALA A 169 -3.24 13.15 8.73
C ALA A 169 -4.66 12.92 9.26
N TYR A 170 -4.78 12.45 10.49
CA TYR A 170 -6.08 12.25 11.13
C TYR A 170 -6.42 13.43 12.05
N ASP A 171 -7.59 14.02 11.84
CA ASP A 171 -8.12 15.15 12.59
C ASP A 171 -9.03 14.66 13.70
N ARG A 172 -8.45 14.40 14.89
CA ARG A 172 -9.19 13.83 16.02
C ARG A 172 -10.36 14.71 16.49
N LYS A 173 -10.28 16.04 16.31
CA LYS A 173 -11.36 16.96 16.67
C LYS A 173 -12.59 16.82 15.77
N GLN A 174 -12.40 16.39 14.53
CA GLN A 174 -13.46 16.27 13.53
C GLN A 174 -13.72 14.83 13.11
N ASP A 175 -13.03 13.88 13.74
CA ASP A 175 -13.11 12.44 13.46
C ASP A 175 -13.01 12.12 11.96
N ARG A 176 -12.00 12.67 11.28
CA ARG A 176 -11.80 12.43 9.84
C ARG A 176 -10.36 12.53 9.39
N PHE A 177 -10.04 11.85 8.30
CA PHE A 177 -8.78 12.05 7.58
C PHE A 177 -8.80 13.34 6.76
N ARG A 178 -7.63 13.97 6.65
CA ARG A 178 -7.39 15.10 5.75
C ARG A 178 -6.13 14.84 4.94
N ASP A 179 -6.19 15.12 3.65
CA ASP A 179 -5.02 15.07 2.79
C ASP A 179 -4.03 16.17 3.24
N SER A 180 -2.85 15.75 3.67
CA SER A 180 -1.70 16.63 3.92
C SER A 180 -0.94 16.89 2.63
N LEU A 181 -0.90 15.91 1.73
CA LEU A 181 -0.29 16.00 0.41
C LEU A 181 -0.93 14.98 -0.54
N VAL A 182 -1.08 15.37 -1.81
CA VAL A 182 -1.43 14.48 -2.92
C VAL A 182 -0.50 14.79 -4.08
N GLU A 183 0.16 13.76 -4.62
CA GLU A 183 1.11 13.91 -5.72
C GLU A 183 1.10 12.68 -6.63
N THR A 184 1.70 12.79 -7.82
CA THR A 184 1.95 11.61 -8.65
C THR A 184 3.06 10.78 -8.04
N TYR A 185 3.09 9.48 -8.36
CA TYR A 185 4.19 8.62 -7.97
C TYR A 185 5.55 9.16 -8.45
N GLN A 186 5.61 9.68 -9.68
CA GLN A 186 6.85 10.22 -10.23
C GLN A 186 7.38 11.40 -9.40
N ASN A 187 6.51 12.32 -8.97
CA ASN A 187 6.93 13.44 -8.12
C ASN A 187 7.45 12.95 -6.75
N ALA A 188 6.81 11.93 -6.19
CA ALA A 188 7.27 11.31 -4.95
C ALA A 188 8.65 10.67 -5.13
N LEU A 189 8.87 9.96 -6.24
CA LEU A 189 10.14 9.32 -6.59
C LEU A 189 11.25 10.35 -6.83
N ASP A 190 10.98 11.38 -7.64
CA ASP A 190 11.93 12.45 -7.96
C ASP A 190 12.38 13.22 -6.71
N PHE A 191 11.52 13.33 -5.71
CA PHE A 191 11.89 13.93 -4.42
C PHE A 191 12.86 13.05 -3.63
N VAL A 192 12.72 11.73 -3.71
CA VAL A 192 13.50 10.77 -2.92
C VAL A 192 14.84 10.44 -3.58
N GLN A 193 14.92 10.38 -4.91
CA GLN A 193 16.12 9.97 -5.66
C GLN A 193 17.41 10.78 -5.37
N PRO A 194 17.38 12.13 -5.28
CA PRO A 194 18.58 12.91 -4.98
C PRO A 194 19.23 12.53 -3.65
N GLN A 195 18.43 12.05 -2.68
CA GLN A 195 18.95 11.64 -1.39
C GLN A 195 19.78 10.36 -1.47
N TYR A 196 19.41 9.43 -2.35
CA TYR A 196 20.17 8.18 -2.57
C TYR A 196 21.49 8.41 -3.30
N ASN A 197 21.51 9.29 -4.31
CA ASN A 197 22.74 9.59 -5.06
C ASN A 197 23.79 10.30 -4.18
N ASN A 198 23.35 11.23 -3.32
CA ASN A 198 24.25 11.91 -2.38
C ASN A 198 24.78 10.98 -1.25
N MET A 199 24.01 9.94 -0.87
CA MET A 199 24.48 8.93 0.10
C MET A 199 25.40 7.86 -0.53
N ALA A 200 25.26 7.59 -1.82
CA ALA A 200 26.15 6.69 -2.55
C ALA A 200 27.54 7.33 -2.78
N GLU A 201 27.59 8.64 -3.04
CA GLU A 201 28.85 9.38 -3.21
C GLU A 201 29.61 9.59 -1.89
N SER A 202 28.93 9.67 -0.73
CA SER A 202 29.61 9.82 0.57
C SER A 202 30.12 8.52 1.19
N LYS A 203 29.83 7.37 0.57
CA LYS A 203 30.29 6.03 1.01
C LYS A 203 31.54 5.53 0.31
N HIS A 204 32.26 6.36 -0.45
CA HIS A 204 33.65 6.07 -0.78
C HIS A 204 34.51 6.51 0.42
N PRO A 205 35.02 5.61 1.27
CA PRO A 205 36.17 5.96 2.06
C PRO A 205 37.28 6.28 1.06
N GLU A 206 37.91 7.45 1.21
CA GLU A 206 39.24 7.66 0.67
C GLU A 206 40.09 6.47 1.11
N GLU A 207 40.32 5.56 0.16
CA GLU A 207 41.31 4.51 0.23
C GLU A 207 42.66 5.24 0.18
N SER A 208 43.03 5.77 1.34
CA SER A 208 44.35 6.36 1.56
C SER A 208 45.37 5.23 1.41
N SER A 209 46.06 5.32 0.27
CA SER A 209 47.26 4.59 -0.12
C SER A 209 48.15 4.15 1.05
N PRO A 210 48.59 2.87 1.10
CA PRO A 210 49.54 2.38 2.10
C PRO A 210 50.99 2.68 1.65
N LEU A 211 51.51 3.86 2.00
CA LEU A 211 52.92 4.28 1.94
C LEU A 211 53.05 5.42 2.98
N GLU A 212 53.87 5.43 4.02
CA GLU A 212 55.07 4.68 4.39
C GLU A 212 55.14 4.59 5.92
N LYS A 213 55.75 3.51 6.39
CA LYS A 213 56.20 3.35 7.78
C LYS A 213 57.38 4.29 8.02
N HIS A 214 57.19 5.33 8.82
CA HIS A 214 58.29 5.93 9.56
C HIS A 214 58.05 5.79 11.06
N TYR A 215 58.84 4.87 11.63
CA TYR A 215 59.09 4.77 13.05
C TYR A 215 59.75 6.07 13.54
N THR A 216 59.13 6.73 14.51
CA THR A 216 59.87 7.52 15.50
C THR A 216 59.42 7.08 16.89
N THR A 217 60.28 6.27 17.49
CA THR A 217 60.35 6.02 18.92
C THR A 217 60.59 7.35 19.64
N SER A 218 59.72 7.71 20.58
CA SER A 218 60.09 8.61 21.68
C SER A 218 59.53 8.07 22.98
N SER A 219 60.48 7.71 23.83
CA SER A 219 60.40 7.37 25.24
C SER A 219 59.85 8.51 26.12
N HIS A 220 59.56 8.13 27.38
CA HIS A 220 59.16 8.92 28.55
C HIS A 220 57.64 9.17 28.69
N GLU A 221 57.02 8.99 29.85
CA GLU A 221 57.49 8.69 31.19
C GLU A 221 56.33 8.17 32.04
N ALA A 222 56.65 7.35 33.03
CA ALA A 222 55.72 6.85 34.02
C ALA A 222 55.26 7.97 34.96
N SER A 223 53.98 7.98 35.32
CA SER A 223 53.55 8.52 36.62
C SER A 223 52.36 7.74 37.15
N LYS A 224 52.64 6.82 38.06
CA LYS A 224 51.70 6.34 39.07
C LYS A 224 51.13 7.53 39.85
N LYS A 225 49.83 7.53 40.09
CA LYS A 225 49.27 7.98 41.37
C LYS A 225 48.08 7.10 41.72
N ASP A 226 48.35 6.22 42.67
CA ASP A 226 47.38 5.82 43.69
C ASP A 226 46.86 7.08 44.39
N ILE A 227 45.57 7.10 44.75
CA ILE A 227 45.05 7.65 46.01
C ILE A 227 43.70 6.97 46.25
N ASP A 228 43.65 6.23 47.36
CA ASP A 228 42.47 5.72 48.05
C ASP A 228 41.57 6.85 48.56
N LEU A 229 40.26 6.67 48.44
CA LEU A 229 39.27 6.61 49.54
C LEU A 229 37.85 6.43 48.98
#